data_AF-A0A8C0J1I2-F1
#
_entry.id   AF-A0A8C0J1I2-F1
#
_cell.length_a   1.000
_cell.length_b   1.000
_cell.length_c   1.000
_cell.angle_alpha   90.00
_cell.angle_beta   90.00
_cell.angle_gamma   90.00
#
_symmetry.space_group_name_H-M   'P 1'
#
loop_
_entity.id
_entity.type
_entity.pdbx_description
1 polymer ?
#
loop_
_entity_poly.entity_id
_entity_poly.type
_entity_poly.pdbx_seq_one_letter_code
_entity_poly.pdbx_strand_id
1 'polypeptide(L)'
;IQLWLMFILLLVVSCYIFFSFMPISWTGLPCDYKEEFLSYLEHYQLTVPIRVDQNGAFVSFTVKDDEPSSRRKRSTDLYDQASKLFFKLSAYGKHFHLNLILNTDLVSKHFTVEYWGKDGPKWKHDLLDDCHYTGYLQDQHSTTKVALSNCNGLHGVIATEDEEYFIEPLRNITENSNHFSYESGRPHVIYKKSAMHQRHLYDHAHCGVSGNKESPWWAVTLPAAPTGLEHHRRQKRSVSIERFVETLVVADKMMVGYHGRKDIEHYILSVMNIVAKLYRDSSLGNVVNIIVTRLIVLTEDQPNLEINHHADKSLDSFCKWQKSILSHQSDGNTIPENGIAHHDNAVLITRYDICTYKNKPCGTLGLASVSGMCEPERSCSINEDIGLGSAFTIAHEIGHNFGMNHDGIGNSCGTKGHEAAKLMAAHITANTNPFSWSACSRDYITSFLDSGRGTCLDNEPPKRDFLYPAVAPGQVYDADEQCRFQYGATSRQCKYGVRKQSLCCIFCLSHLCILYSQMFG
;
A
#
# COMPACT_ATOMS: atom_id res chain seq x y z
N ILE A 1 8.18 68.14 -1.95
CA ILE A 1 7.70 67.16 -2.94
C ILE A 1 8.86 66.56 -3.75
N GLN A 2 9.71 67.36 -4.40
CA GLN A 2 10.89 66.85 -5.15
C GLN A 2 11.90 66.04 -4.30
N LEU A 3 12.22 66.49 -3.09
CA LEU A 3 13.13 65.76 -2.18
C LEU A 3 12.54 64.43 -1.68
N TRP A 4 11.22 64.35 -1.54
CA TRP A 4 10.51 63.12 -1.14
C TRP A 4 10.48 62.09 -2.28
N LEU A 5 10.29 62.55 -3.52
CA LEU A 5 10.34 61.69 -4.70
C LEU A 5 11.76 61.15 -4.95
N MET A 6 12.81 61.95 -4.73
CA MET A 6 14.19 61.47 -4.79
C MET A 6 14.48 60.39 -3.73
N PHE A 7 13.95 60.53 -2.52
CA PHE A 7 14.15 59.55 -1.45
C PHE A 7 13.47 58.21 -1.75
N ILE A 8 12.27 58.24 -2.34
CA ILE A 8 11.56 57.04 -2.80
C ILE A 8 12.31 56.39 -3.97
N LEU A 9 12.83 57.18 -4.92
CA LEU A 9 13.60 56.64 -6.04
C LEU A 9 14.89 55.96 -5.55
N LEU A 10 15.58 56.55 -4.57
CA LEU A 10 16.78 55.99 -3.96
C LEU A 10 16.49 54.69 -3.19
N LEU A 11 15.37 54.60 -2.49
CA LEU A 11 14.93 53.37 -1.82
C LEU A 11 14.56 52.27 -2.82
N VAL A 12 13.87 52.61 -3.92
CA VAL A 12 13.50 51.64 -4.96
C VAL A 12 14.74 51.14 -5.70
N VAL A 13 15.69 52.01 -6.03
CA VAL A 13 16.96 51.63 -6.70
C VAL A 13 17.86 50.84 -5.75
N SER A 14 17.91 51.20 -4.47
CA SER A 14 18.65 50.44 -3.45
C SER A 14 18.06 49.05 -3.24
N CYS A 15 16.73 48.92 -3.25
CA CYS A 15 16.04 47.63 -3.17
C CYS A 15 16.31 46.79 -4.43
N TYR A 16 16.27 47.40 -5.61
CA TYR A 16 16.56 46.70 -6.88
C TYR A 16 18.00 46.17 -6.94
N ILE A 17 18.98 46.97 -6.47
CA ILE A 17 20.39 46.56 -6.42
C ILE A 17 20.61 45.47 -5.36
N PHE A 18 19.94 45.55 -4.20
CA PHE A 18 20.01 44.48 -3.18
C PHE A 18 19.42 43.15 -3.68
N PHE A 19 18.33 43.18 -4.44
CA PHE A 19 17.74 41.99 -5.05
C PHE A 19 18.54 41.47 -6.26
N SER A 20 19.30 42.32 -6.95
CA SER A 20 20.10 41.92 -8.13
C SER A 20 21.47 41.33 -7.77
N PHE A 21 21.96 41.53 -6.54
CA PHE A 21 23.29 41.08 -6.09
C PHE A 21 23.28 40.06 -4.95
N MET A 22 22.11 39.55 -4.53
CA MET A 22 22.10 38.30 -3.75
C MET A 22 22.41 37.13 -4.70
N PRO A 23 23.43 36.30 -4.42
CA PRO A 23 23.52 35.00 -5.07
C PRO A 23 22.24 34.26 -4.69
N ILE A 24 21.39 34.03 -5.69
CA ILE A 24 20.29 33.07 -5.59
C ILE A 24 20.98 31.73 -5.33
N SER A 25 21.07 31.37 -4.04
CA SER A 25 21.33 30.02 -3.62
C SER A 25 20.09 29.23 -4.05
N TRP A 26 20.15 28.72 -5.27
CA TRP A 26 19.29 27.64 -5.73
C TRP A 26 19.53 26.46 -4.79
N THR A 27 18.75 26.38 -3.72
CA THR A 27 18.65 25.20 -2.86
C THR A 27 17.19 24.78 -2.88
N GLY A 28 16.96 23.59 -3.46
CA GLY A 28 15.65 22.95 -3.51
C GLY A 28 14.89 23.08 -4.82
N LEU A 29 15.52 22.83 -5.97
CA LEU A 29 14.79 22.09 -7.02
C LEU A 29 14.29 20.79 -6.37
N PRO A 30 13.08 20.28 -6.69
CA PRO A 30 12.71 18.95 -6.25
C PRO A 30 13.77 18.01 -6.82
N CYS A 31 14.60 17.43 -5.95
CA CYS A 31 15.43 16.31 -6.36
C CYS A 31 14.47 15.28 -6.96
N ASP A 32 14.75 14.84 -8.18
CA ASP A 32 13.92 13.85 -8.85
C ASP A 32 13.85 12.62 -7.94
N TYR A 33 12.65 12.29 -7.45
CA TYR A 33 12.31 11.20 -6.51
C TYR A 33 13.09 9.90 -6.81
N LYS A 34 13.39 9.68 -8.09
CA LYS A 34 14.04 8.50 -8.61
C LYS A 34 15.57 8.51 -8.51
N GLU A 35 16.23 9.67 -8.63
CA GLU A 35 17.69 9.76 -8.41
C GLU A 35 18.03 9.46 -6.95
N GLU A 36 17.17 9.88 -6.01
CA GLU A 36 17.30 9.54 -4.61
C GLU A 36 17.01 8.05 -4.36
N PHE A 37 15.87 7.51 -4.83
CA PHE A 37 15.50 6.09 -4.64
C PHE A 37 16.55 5.11 -5.19
N LEU A 38 16.98 5.27 -6.44
CA LEU A 38 17.97 4.38 -7.04
C LEU A 38 19.36 4.51 -6.40
N SER A 39 19.68 5.67 -5.80
CA SER A 39 20.91 5.85 -5.02
C SER A 39 20.93 5.04 -3.73
N TYR A 40 19.77 4.59 -3.23
CA TYR A 40 19.65 3.72 -2.07
C TYR A 40 19.63 2.22 -2.40
N LEU A 41 19.91 1.82 -3.64
CA LEU A 41 19.99 0.42 -4.02
C LEU A 41 21.43 0.08 -4.39
N GLU A 42 22.04 -0.86 -3.66
CA GLU A 42 23.38 -1.35 -3.99
C GLU A 42 23.40 -2.09 -5.32
N HIS A 43 22.35 -2.86 -5.58
CA HIS A 43 22.20 -3.68 -6.79
C HIS A 43 20.74 -3.77 -7.21
N TYR A 44 20.45 -3.45 -8.47
CA TYR A 44 19.14 -3.62 -9.10
C TYR A 44 19.29 -4.11 -10.54
N GLN A 45 18.21 -4.65 -11.11
CA GLN A 45 18.10 -4.98 -12.53
C GLN A 45 16.87 -4.32 -13.13
N LEU A 46 16.87 -4.17 -14.45
CA LEU A 46 15.70 -3.75 -15.21
C LEU A 46 15.02 -4.97 -15.82
N THR A 47 13.70 -5.01 -15.74
CA THR A 47 12.88 -6.03 -16.37
C THR A 47 11.70 -5.38 -17.08
N VAL A 48 11.15 -6.03 -18.09
CA VAL A 48 9.89 -5.65 -18.72
C VAL A 48 8.89 -6.78 -18.50
N PRO A 49 7.94 -6.63 -17.58
CA PRO A 49 6.89 -7.62 -17.37
C PRO A 49 6.00 -7.74 -18.60
N ILE A 50 5.67 -8.96 -18.96
CA ILE A 50 4.71 -9.27 -20.03
C ILE A 50 3.50 -9.98 -19.45
N ARG A 51 2.30 -9.61 -19.89
CA ARG A 51 1.08 -10.35 -19.57
C ARG A 51 1.03 -11.61 -20.42
N VAL A 52 0.70 -12.72 -19.78
CA VAL A 52 0.56 -14.03 -20.41
C VAL A 52 -0.79 -14.65 -20.06
N ASP A 53 -1.14 -15.73 -20.75
CA ASP A 53 -2.26 -16.59 -20.35
C ASP A 53 -1.81 -17.65 -19.32
N GLN A 54 -2.73 -18.50 -18.87
CA GLN A 54 -2.45 -19.57 -17.91
C GLN A 54 -1.40 -20.58 -18.39
N ASN A 55 -1.21 -20.73 -19.71
CA ASN A 55 -0.21 -21.62 -20.31
C ASN A 55 1.13 -20.89 -20.52
N GLY A 56 1.19 -19.60 -20.20
CA GLY A 56 2.35 -18.76 -20.36
C GLY A 56 2.57 -18.27 -21.79
N ALA A 57 1.56 -18.33 -22.67
CA ALA A 57 1.60 -17.73 -23.98
C ALA A 57 1.42 -16.21 -23.89
N PHE A 58 2.13 -15.45 -24.72
CA PHE A 58 2.10 -13.99 -24.70
C PHE A 58 0.70 -13.43 -24.99
N VAL A 59 0.28 -12.44 -24.19
CA VAL A 59 -0.99 -11.72 -24.35
C VAL A 59 -0.76 -10.25 -24.68
N SER A 60 -0.01 -9.52 -23.84
CA SER A 60 0.24 -8.09 -24.04
C SER A 60 1.45 -7.59 -23.26
N PHE A 61 2.01 -6.46 -23.68
CA PHE A 61 3.01 -5.70 -22.90
C PHE A 61 2.37 -4.74 -21.87
N THR A 62 1.07 -4.50 -21.96
CA THR A 62 0.35 -3.64 -21.02
C THR A 62 0.13 -4.36 -19.69
N VAL A 63 0.53 -3.68 -18.61
CA VAL A 63 0.44 -4.19 -17.23
C VAL A 63 -0.84 -3.73 -16.52
N LYS A 64 -1.34 -2.55 -16.86
CA LYS A 64 -2.68 -2.08 -16.47
C LYS A 64 -3.67 -2.54 -17.53
N ASP A 65 -4.79 -3.12 -17.12
CA ASP A 65 -5.95 -3.18 -17.99
C ASP A 65 -6.43 -1.72 -18.12
N ASP A 66 -6.05 -1.03 -19.21
CA ASP A 66 -6.87 0.11 -19.65
C ASP A 66 -8.29 -0.44 -19.79
N GLU A 67 -9.28 0.27 -19.23
CA GLU A 67 -10.69 -0.12 -19.13
C GLU A 67 -11.15 -1.13 -20.20
N PRO A 68 -12.04 -2.09 -19.87
CA PRO A 68 -12.46 -3.14 -20.78
C PRO A 68 -13.02 -2.54 -22.07
N SER A 69 -12.13 -2.39 -23.06
CA SER A 69 -12.44 -2.04 -24.41
C SER A 69 -13.48 -3.04 -24.87
N SER A 70 -14.68 -2.52 -25.04
CA SER A 70 -15.87 -3.18 -25.53
C SER A 70 -15.52 -4.12 -26.71
N ARG A 71 -15.34 -5.41 -26.40
CA ARG A 71 -15.60 -6.61 -27.21
C ARG A 71 -14.90 -7.83 -26.58
N ARG A 72 -15.54 -8.49 -25.62
CA ARG A 72 -15.28 -9.92 -25.37
C ARG A 72 -16.60 -10.70 -25.39
N LYS A 73 -16.60 -11.77 -26.19
CA LYS A 73 -17.72 -12.68 -26.44
C LYS A 73 -18.31 -13.17 -25.12
N ARG A 74 -19.65 -13.21 -25.04
CA ARG A 74 -20.40 -13.82 -23.93
C ARG A 74 -20.04 -15.31 -23.83
N SER A 75 -19.19 -15.66 -22.87
CA SER A 75 -19.16 -16.97 -22.23
C SER A 75 -19.24 -16.73 -20.72
N THR A 76 -20.09 -17.50 -20.04
CA THR A 76 -20.23 -17.56 -18.59
C THR A 76 -18.97 -18.02 -17.86
N ASP A 77 -17.93 -18.48 -18.58
CA ASP A 77 -16.65 -18.93 -18.03
C ASP A 77 -15.63 -17.79 -17.78
N LEU A 78 -15.94 -16.55 -18.17
CA LEU A 78 -14.99 -15.43 -18.15
C LEU A 78 -14.82 -14.72 -16.78
N TYR A 79 -15.70 -14.99 -15.81
CA TYR A 79 -15.62 -14.33 -14.50
C TYR A 79 -14.43 -14.87 -13.67
N ASP A 80 -14.12 -16.17 -13.79
CA ASP A 80 -12.95 -16.79 -13.15
C ASP A 80 -11.61 -16.37 -13.82
N GLN A 81 -11.67 -15.79 -15.03
CA GLN A 81 -10.53 -15.23 -15.77
C GLN A 81 -10.29 -13.74 -15.51
N ALA A 82 -11.29 -12.96 -15.07
CA ALA A 82 -11.13 -11.53 -14.77
C ALA A 82 -10.43 -11.30 -13.42
N SER A 83 -10.61 -12.21 -12.46
CA SER A 83 -9.93 -12.18 -11.16
C SER A 83 -8.52 -12.76 -11.20
N LYS A 84 -8.14 -13.49 -12.26
CA LYS A 84 -6.84 -14.16 -12.40
C LYS A 84 -5.97 -13.49 -13.46
N LEU A 85 -4.78 -13.07 -13.09
CA LEU A 85 -3.79 -12.50 -13.99
C LEU A 85 -2.51 -13.34 -13.99
N PHE A 86 -1.90 -13.46 -15.17
CA PHE A 86 -0.61 -14.11 -15.31
C PHE A 86 0.40 -13.15 -15.92
N PHE A 87 1.59 -13.11 -15.34
CA PHE A 87 2.70 -12.30 -15.84
C PHE A 87 3.97 -13.12 -15.94
N LYS A 88 4.82 -12.82 -16.92
CA LYS A 88 6.19 -13.29 -16.95
C LYS A 88 7.15 -12.13 -16.87
N LEU A 89 8.21 -12.30 -16.10
CA LEU A 89 9.34 -11.36 -16.04
C LEU A 89 10.62 -12.13 -15.75
N SER A 90 11.77 -11.55 -16.10
CA SER A 90 13.06 -12.21 -15.94
C SER A 90 14.04 -11.29 -15.24
N ALA A 91 14.68 -11.79 -14.18
CA ALA A 91 15.67 -11.04 -13.42
C ALA A 91 16.59 -11.99 -12.66
N TYR A 92 17.84 -11.59 -12.46
CA TYR A 92 18.87 -12.32 -11.74
C TYR A 92 19.06 -13.77 -12.26
N GLY A 93 18.92 -13.95 -13.59
CA GLY A 93 18.99 -15.28 -14.22
C GLY A 93 17.79 -16.19 -13.94
N LYS A 94 16.75 -15.70 -13.26
CA LYS A 94 15.50 -16.41 -12.96
C LYS A 94 14.38 -15.92 -13.89
N HIS A 95 13.46 -16.83 -14.21
CA HIS A 95 12.23 -16.54 -14.95
C HIS A 95 11.04 -16.71 -14.00
N PHE A 96 10.35 -15.62 -13.70
CA PHE A 96 9.19 -15.62 -12.82
C PHE A 96 7.94 -15.75 -13.67
N HIS A 97 7.16 -16.82 -13.47
CA HIS A 97 5.83 -16.96 -14.03
C HIS A 97 4.80 -16.78 -12.92
N LEU A 98 4.23 -15.59 -12.84
CA LEU A 98 3.32 -15.17 -11.79
C LEU A 98 1.90 -15.64 -12.09
N ASN A 99 1.24 -16.22 -11.10
CA ASN A 99 -0.19 -16.51 -11.08
C ASN A 99 -0.81 -15.70 -9.95
N LEU A 100 -1.60 -14.70 -10.32
CA LEU A 100 -2.12 -13.66 -9.45
C LEU A 100 -3.64 -13.74 -9.40
N ILE A 101 -4.20 -13.57 -8.21
CA ILE A 101 -5.63 -13.49 -7.93
C ILE A 101 -5.90 -12.12 -7.31
N LEU A 102 -6.93 -11.44 -7.80
CA LEU A 102 -7.37 -10.15 -7.26
C LEU A 102 -7.65 -10.28 -5.76
N ASN A 103 -7.06 -9.40 -4.96
CA ASN A 103 -7.29 -9.34 -3.52
C ASN A 103 -8.53 -8.49 -3.24
N THR A 104 -9.68 -9.14 -3.17
CA THR A 104 -10.97 -8.49 -2.89
C THR A 104 -11.14 -8.09 -1.42
N ASP A 105 -10.31 -8.62 -0.53
CA ASP A 105 -10.41 -8.43 0.92
C ASP A 105 -9.47 -7.33 1.43
N LEU A 106 -8.72 -6.64 0.54
CA LEU A 106 -7.76 -5.61 0.94
C LEU A 106 -8.43 -4.39 1.58
N VAL A 107 -9.60 -4.02 1.08
CA VAL A 107 -10.34 -2.83 1.49
C VAL A 107 -11.79 -3.15 1.81
N SER A 108 -12.42 -2.36 2.68
CA SER A 108 -13.82 -2.55 3.02
C SER A 108 -14.76 -2.06 1.90
N LYS A 109 -16.02 -2.50 1.92
CA LYS A 109 -17.07 -2.03 0.99
C LYS A 109 -17.26 -0.50 1.02
N HIS A 110 -17.00 0.12 2.17
CA HIS A 110 -17.15 1.55 2.39
C HIS A 110 -15.79 2.25 2.54
N PHE A 111 -14.75 1.73 1.89
CA PHE A 111 -13.43 2.34 1.91
C PHE A 111 -13.47 3.79 1.42
N THR A 112 -12.89 4.69 2.22
CA THR A 112 -12.79 6.11 1.89
C THR A 112 -11.35 6.59 1.96
N VAL A 113 -10.98 7.43 0.99
CA VAL A 113 -9.75 8.21 1.02
C VAL A 113 -10.10 9.65 1.37
N GLU A 114 -9.40 10.22 2.36
CA GLU A 114 -9.63 11.58 2.83
C GLU A 114 -8.32 12.37 2.85
N TYR A 115 -8.33 13.56 2.25
CA TYR A 115 -7.22 14.49 2.26
C TYR A 115 -7.50 15.62 3.24
N TRP A 116 -6.68 15.69 4.29
CA TRP A 116 -6.84 16.65 5.36
C TRP A 116 -5.84 17.79 5.20
N GLY A 117 -6.30 19.02 5.35
CA GLY A 117 -5.45 20.20 5.52
C GLY A 117 -5.53 20.68 6.97
N LYS A 118 -5.00 21.87 7.25
CA LYS A 118 -4.90 22.38 8.63
C LYS A 118 -6.22 22.43 9.41
N ASP A 119 -7.34 22.69 8.74
CA ASP A 119 -8.67 22.84 9.34
C ASP A 119 -9.54 21.57 9.21
N GLY A 120 -8.92 20.42 8.91
CA GLY A 120 -9.59 19.12 8.78
C GLY A 120 -9.76 18.63 7.33
N PRO A 121 -10.74 17.73 7.06
CA PRO A 121 -10.92 17.11 5.74
C PRO A 121 -11.29 18.13 4.67
N LYS A 122 -10.44 18.27 3.64
CA LYS A 122 -10.63 19.17 2.50
C LYS A 122 -11.26 18.45 1.30
N TRP A 123 -10.87 17.19 1.09
CA TRP A 123 -11.35 16.40 -0.04
C TRP A 123 -11.50 14.94 0.38
N LYS A 124 -12.49 14.24 -0.19
CA LYS A 124 -12.68 12.82 0.01
C LYS A 124 -13.21 12.17 -1.25
N HIS A 125 -12.89 10.90 -1.44
CA HIS A 125 -13.44 10.09 -2.52
C HIS A 125 -13.39 8.61 -2.15
N ASP A 126 -14.25 7.84 -2.80
CA ASP A 126 -14.43 6.41 -2.55
C ASP A 126 -13.70 5.58 -3.64
N LEU A 127 -12.59 6.11 -4.18
CA LEU A 127 -11.92 5.48 -5.34
C LEU A 127 -11.22 4.20 -4.91
N LEU A 128 -11.55 3.11 -5.60
CA LEU A 128 -10.75 1.91 -5.59
C LEU A 128 -10.62 1.39 -7.02
N ASP A 129 -9.39 1.40 -7.54
CA ASP A 129 -9.04 0.61 -8.70
C ASP A 129 -8.86 -0.85 -8.23
N ASP A 130 -9.53 -1.81 -8.88
CA ASP A 130 -9.38 -3.25 -8.61
C ASP A 130 -8.06 -3.76 -9.23
N CYS A 131 -6.95 -3.36 -8.61
CA CYS A 131 -5.60 -3.52 -9.16
C CYS A 131 -4.59 -4.13 -8.19
N HIS A 132 -5.03 -4.63 -7.03
CA HIS A 132 -4.17 -5.28 -6.03
C HIS A 132 -4.40 -6.78 -6.04
N TYR A 133 -3.33 -7.55 -6.18
CA TYR A 133 -3.36 -8.98 -6.37
C TYR A 133 -2.45 -9.69 -5.38
N THR A 134 -2.80 -10.92 -5.05
CA THR A 134 -1.94 -11.85 -4.31
C THR A 134 -1.78 -13.14 -5.10
N GLY A 135 -0.72 -13.90 -4.87
CA GLY A 135 -0.49 -15.10 -5.65
C GLY A 135 0.79 -15.83 -5.33
N TYR A 136 1.29 -16.53 -6.34
CA TYR A 136 2.43 -17.44 -6.28
C TYR A 136 3.11 -17.52 -7.66
N LEU A 137 4.28 -18.14 -7.71
CA LEU A 137 4.87 -18.61 -8.96
C LEU A 137 4.17 -19.89 -9.40
N GLN A 138 3.86 -19.99 -10.70
CA GLN A 138 3.11 -21.08 -11.32
C GLN A 138 3.79 -22.45 -11.18
N ASP A 139 5.11 -22.48 -11.05
CA ASP A 139 5.91 -23.68 -10.85
C ASP A 139 6.12 -24.02 -9.36
N GLN A 140 5.83 -23.09 -8.44
CA GLN A 140 6.18 -23.18 -7.03
C GLN A 140 5.06 -22.65 -6.11
N HIS A 141 3.84 -23.17 -6.28
CA HIS A 141 2.64 -22.68 -5.59
C HIS A 141 2.70 -22.75 -4.06
N SER A 142 3.34 -23.77 -3.48
CA SER A 142 3.33 -24.00 -2.03
C SER A 142 4.38 -23.22 -1.26
N THR A 143 5.41 -22.71 -1.95
CA THR A 143 6.61 -22.17 -1.32
C THR A 143 6.81 -20.69 -1.61
N THR A 144 6.13 -20.16 -2.63
CA THR A 144 6.25 -18.76 -3.05
C THR A 144 5.04 -17.94 -2.65
N LYS A 145 5.27 -16.66 -2.36
CA LYS A 145 4.25 -15.70 -1.96
C LYS A 145 4.43 -14.43 -2.76
N VAL A 146 3.37 -14.00 -3.42
CA VAL A 146 3.39 -12.79 -4.25
C VAL A 146 2.30 -11.85 -3.77
N ALA A 147 2.61 -10.56 -3.69
CA ALA A 147 1.66 -9.48 -3.47
C ALA A 147 2.07 -8.32 -4.38
N LEU A 148 1.25 -8.03 -5.39
CA LEU A 148 1.56 -7.07 -6.45
C LEU A 148 0.35 -6.18 -6.71
N SER A 149 0.63 -4.94 -7.10
CA SER A 149 -0.31 -3.99 -7.64
C SER A 149 -0.01 -3.77 -9.12
N ASN A 150 -1.02 -3.57 -9.95
CA ASN A 150 -0.85 -3.13 -11.34
C ASN A 150 -1.49 -1.74 -11.62
N CYS A 151 -1.88 -0.99 -10.58
CA CYS A 151 -2.60 0.28 -10.71
C CYS A 151 -1.82 1.33 -11.52
N ASN A 152 -0.49 1.34 -11.37
CA ASN A 152 0.44 2.20 -12.11
C ASN A 152 1.66 1.39 -12.60
N GLY A 153 1.41 0.19 -13.16
CA GLY A 153 2.44 -0.80 -13.45
C GLY A 153 2.69 -1.74 -12.26
N LEU A 154 3.47 -2.82 -12.48
CA LEU A 154 3.75 -3.81 -11.45
C LEU A 154 4.53 -3.19 -10.29
N HIS A 155 3.94 -3.25 -9.11
CA HIS A 155 4.49 -2.69 -7.89
C HIS A 155 4.25 -3.66 -6.73
N GLY A 156 5.30 -4.17 -6.07
CA GLY A 156 5.14 -5.00 -4.87
C GLY A 156 6.28 -6.01 -4.71
N VAL A 157 5.96 -7.20 -4.19
CA VAL A 157 6.95 -8.19 -3.77
C VAL A 157 6.67 -9.60 -4.29
N ILE A 158 7.75 -10.30 -4.63
CA ILE A 158 7.81 -11.71 -5.02
C ILE A 158 8.75 -12.40 -4.03
N ALA A 159 8.20 -13.14 -3.08
CA ALA A 159 8.96 -13.90 -2.09
C ALA A 159 9.09 -15.36 -2.52
N THR A 160 10.34 -15.82 -2.62
CA THR A 160 10.71 -17.22 -2.85
C THR A 160 11.29 -17.81 -1.56
N GLU A 161 11.65 -19.10 -1.55
CA GLU A 161 12.27 -19.70 -0.36
C GLU A 161 13.63 -19.08 -0.02
N ASP A 162 14.36 -18.64 -1.05
CA ASP A 162 15.73 -18.15 -0.91
C ASP A 162 15.83 -16.63 -0.76
N GLU A 163 14.89 -15.88 -1.33
CA GLU A 163 15.03 -14.44 -1.54
C GLU A 163 13.68 -13.74 -1.74
N GLU A 164 13.60 -12.49 -1.29
CA GLU A 164 12.53 -11.56 -1.59
C GLU A 164 12.94 -10.53 -2.65
N TYR A 165 12.17 -10.46 -3.72
CA TYR A 165 12.35 -9.50 -4.82
C TYR A 165 11.27 -8.44 -4.77
N PHE A 166 11.67 -7.17 -4.74
CA PHE A 166 10.79 -6.03 -4.92
C PHE A 166 10.78 -5.60 -6.38
N ILE A 167 9.62 -5.21 -6.88
CA ILE A 167 9.45 -4.68 -8.24
C ILE A 167 8.71 -3.36 -8.19
N GLU A 168 9.20 -2.37 -8.94
CA GLU A 168 8.63 -1.04 -9.01
C GLU A 168 8.67 -0.47 -10.45
N PRO A 169 7.66 0.30 -10.88
CA PRO A 169 7.67 0.94 -12.19
C PRO A 169 8.83 1.93 -12.34
N LEU A 170 9.56 1.84 -13.45
CA LEU A 170 10.62 2.80 -13.76
C LEU A 170 9.99 4.12 -14.24
N ARG A 171 9.93 5.16 -13.39
CA ARG A 171 9.38 6.47 -13.79
C ARG A 171 10.26 7.18 -14.83
N ASN A 172 9.65 7.85 -15.81
CA ASN A 172 10.32 8.49 -16.94
C ASN A 172 11.30 9.59 -16.47
N ILE A 173 12.59 9.49 -16.83
CA ILE A 173 13.65 10.41 -16.39
C ILE A 173 13.66 11.74 -17.15
N THR A 174 12.90 11.91 -18.23
CA THR A 174 12.81 13.20 -18.95
C THR A 174 11.56 13.26 -19.81
N GLU A 175 11.04 14.47 -20.08
CA GLU A 175 9.98 14.77 -21.06
C GLU A 175 10.32 14.33 -22.51
N ASN A 176 11.51 13.75 -22.74
CA ASN A 176 11.92 13.09 -23.99
C ASN A 176 11.58 11.58 -24.04
N SER A 177 10.93 11.02 -23.02
CA SER A 177 10.52 9.60 -22.97
C SER A 177 9.28 9.26 -23.80
N ASN A 178 8.82 10.16 -24.67
CA ASN A 178 7.78 9.87 -25.67
C ASN A 178 8.21 8.82 -26.73
N HIS A 179 9.40 8.22 -26.58
CA HIS A 179 9.94 7.18 -27.45
C HIS A 179 9.76 5.74 -26.95
N PHE A 180 9.24 5.49 -25.74
CA PHE A 180 8.89 4.12 -25.33
C PHE A 180 7.49 3.79 -25.88
N SER A 181 7.45 3.16 -27.05
CA SER A 181 6.21 2.64 -27.62
C SER A 181 5.62 1.58 -26.68
N TYR A 182 4.29 1.57 -26.54
CA TYR A 182 3.54 0.49 -25.86
C TYR A 182 3.87 -0.91 -26.44
N GLU A 183 4.46 -0.97 -27.64
CA GLU A 183 4.95 -2.19 -28.29
C GLU A 183 6.16 -2.83 -27.60
N SER A 184 6.92 -2.07 -26.78
CA SER A 184 8.11 -2.58 -26.07
C SER A 184 7.90 -2.80 -24.57
N GLY A 185 6.71 -2.49 -24.04
CA GLY A 185 6.38 -2.58 -22.62
C GLY A 185 7.00 -1.52 -21.74
N ARG A 186 6.44 -1.34 -20.53
CA ARG A 186 6.97 -0.40 -19.54
C ARG A 186 8.08 -1.09 -18.74
N PRO A 187 9.27 -0.48 -18.61
CA PRO A 187 10.33 -1.03 -17.79
C PRO A 187 10.03 -0.90 -16.29
N HIS A 188 10.55 -1.86 -15.54
CA HIS A 188 10.46 -1.96 -14.09
C HIS A 188 11.84 -2.18 -13.49
N VAL A 189 12.07 -1.60 -12.32
CA VAL A 189 13.22 -1.90 -11.47
C VAL A 189 12.86 -3.11 -10.63
N ILE A 190 13.73 -4.10 -10.59
CA ILE A 190 13.61 -5.26 -9.71
C ILE A 190 14.89 -5.41 -8.90
N TYR A 191 14.74 -5.54 -7.59
CA TYR A 191 15.86 -5.58 -6.65
C TYR A 191 15.57 -6.55 -5.51
N LYS A 192 16.64 -7.06 -4.91
CA LYS A 192 16.56 -7.94 -3.74
C LYS A 192 16.36 -7.11 -2.47
N LYS A 193 15.68 -7.66 -1.46
CA LYS A 193 15.63 -7.06 -0.12
C LYS A 193 17.03 -6.79 0.43
N SER A 194 17.98 -7.71 0.20
CA SER A 194 19.37 -7.56 0.64
C SER A 194 20.11 -6.40 -0.02
N ALA A 195 19.60 -5.83 -1.11
CA ALA A 195 20.24 -4.75 -1.87
C ALA A 195 19.79 -3.35 -1.43
N MET A 196 18.82 -3.24 -0.52
CA MET A 196 18.42 -1.96 0.06
C MET A 196 19.56 -1.43 0.94
N HIS A 197 20.09 -0.25 0.59
CA HIS A 197 21.37 0.27 1.08
C HIS A 197 21.38 0.52 2.59
N GLN A 198 22.54 0.21 3.19
CA GLN A 198 22.82 0.17 4.63
C GLN A 198 22.69 1.50 5.40
N ARG A 199 22.16 2.57 4.80
CA ARG A 199 21.98 3.86 5.50
C ARG A 199 20.89 3.81 6.57
N HIS A 200 19.87 2.98 6.40
CA HIS A 200 18.86 2.67 7.44
C HIS A 200 19.13 1.31 8.11
N LEU A 201 19.87 0.42 7.45
CA LEU A 201 20.45 -0.81 8.04
C LEU A 201 21.87 -0.54 8.53
N TYR A 202 22.07 0.51 9.34
CA TYR A 202 23.13 0.38 10.35
C TYR A 202 22.86 -0.94 11.09
N ASP A 203 23.90 -1.56 11.62
CA ASP A 203 23.93 -2.87 12.29
C ASP A 203 22.94 -3.02 13.49
N HIS A 204 21.97 -2.10 13.65
CA HIS A 204 21.02 -1.91 14.74
C HIS A 204 19.65 -1.33 14.31
N ALA A 205 19.17 -1.52 13.08
CA ALA A 205 17.75 -1.23 12.76
C ALA A 205 16.87 -2.09 13.69
N HIS A 206 16.02 -1.48 14.50
CA HIS A 206 15.23 -2.15 15.54
C HIS A 206 13.80 -1.61 15.55
N CYS A 207 12.88 -2.48 15.96
CA CYS A 207 11.52 -2.07 16.29
C CYS A 207 11.45 -1.83 17.80
N GLY A 208 10.74 -0.78 18.20
CA GLY A 208 10.59 -0.41 19.60
C GLY A 208 9.26 -0.91 20.17
N VAL A 209 9.17 -0.99 21.50
CA VAL A 209 7.90 -1.18 22.21
C VAL A 209 7.71 -0.06 23.23
N SER A 210 6.52 0.55 23.26
CA SER A 210 6.17 1.56 24.26
C SER A 210 5.41 0.94 25.44
N GLY A 211 5.82 1.24 26.68
CA GLY A 211 5.14 0.85 27.93
C GLY A 211 5.81 -0.28 28.75
N ASN A 212 5.75 -0.14 30.09
CA ASN A 212 6.42 -0.85 31.19
C ASN A 212 7.28 -2.11 30.89
N LYS A 213 8.58 -1.99 31.21
CA LYS A 213 9.52 -3.10 31.46
C LYS A 213 9.20 -3.95 32.71
N GLU A 214 7.98 -3.89 33.23
CA GLU A 214 7.59 -4.51 34.50
C GLU A 214 6.27 -5.28 34.38
N SER A 215 6.23 -6.28 33.50
CA SER A 215 5.63 -7.56 33.85
C SER A 215 6.11 -8.61 32.85
N PRO A 216 6.86 -9.64 33.26
CA PRO A 216 7.00 -10.84 32.45
C PRO A 216 5.62 -11.34 32.00
N TRP A 217 5.52 -12.01 30.86
CA TRP A 217 4.27 -12.60 30.35
C TRP A 217 3.54 -13.49 31.38
N TRP A 218 4.24 -14.01 32.40
CA TRP A 218 3.65 -14.76 33.52
C TRP A 218 3.08 -13.91 34.66
N ALA A 219 3.39 -12.61 34.71
CA ALA A 219 2.96 -11.69 35.76
C ALA A 219 1.64 -10.96 35.45
N VAL A 220 1.10 -11.13 34.24
CA VAL A 220 -0.33 -10.92 33.99
C VAL A 220 -1.04 -12.08 34.66
N THR A 221 -1.62 -11.83 35.83
CA THR A 221 -2.50 -12.79 36.50
C THR A 221 -3.67 -13.05 35.55
N LEU A 222 -3.62 -14.18 34.84
CA LEU A 222 -4.81 -14.78 34.23
C LEU A 222 -5.88 -14.80 35.32
N PRO A 223 -7.08 -14.23 35.11
CA PRO A 223 -8.19 -14.55 35.99
C PRO A 223 -8.30 -16.07 35.96
N ALA A 224 -8.10 -16.71 37.11
CA ALA A 224 -8.34 -18.13 37.25
C ALA A 224 -9.74 -18.39 36.68
N ALA A 225 -9.82 -19.30 35.71
CA ALA A 225 -11.09 -19.73 35.15
C ALA A 225 -12.06 -19.97 36.31
N PRO A 226 -13.28 -19.38 36.31
CA PRO A 226 -14.23 -19.66 37.36
C PRO A 226 -14.41 -21.17 37.42
N THR A 227 -14.05 -21.76 38.54
CA THR A 227 -14.32 -23.16 38.88
C THR A 227 -15.81 -23.29 39.18
N GLY A 228 -16.62 -22.97 38.19
CA GLY A 228 -18.05 -23.22 38.15
C GLY A 228 -18.30 -24.38 37.22
N LEU A 229 -18.87 -25.45 37.76
CA LEU A 229 -19.46 -26.55 37.00
C LEU A 229 -20.61 -26.00 36.13
N GLU A 230 -20.29 -25.45 34.96
CA GLU A 230 -21.29 -25.12 33.95
C GLU A 230 -20.93 -25.75 32.60
N HIS A 231 -21.94 -26.31 31.96
CA HIS A 231 -21.89 -27.14 30.76
C HIS A 231 -20.82 -26.70 29.74
N HIS A 232 -19.88 -27.61 29.43
CA HIS A 232 -18.93 -27.47 28.34
C HIS A 232 -19.65 -27.39 26.98
N ARG A 233 -20.09 -26.19 26.63
CA ARG A 233 -20.28 -25.83 25.22
C ARG A 233 -18.87 -25.71 24.65
N ARG A 234 -18.47 -26.68 23.84
CA ARG A 234 -17.15 -26.74 23.19
C ARG A 234 -16.89 -25.40 22.47
N GLN A 235 -16.14 -24.49 23.09
CA GLN A 235 -15.76 -23.24 22.46
C GLN A 235 -14.86 -23.58 21.26
N LYS A 236 -15.17 -23.00 20.10
CA LYS A 236 -14.31 -23.13 18.92
C LYS A 236 -12.99 -22.41 19.24
N ARG A 237 -11.86 -23.06 18.95
CA ARG A 237 -10.51 -22.46 19.14
C ARG A 237 -10.34 -21.28 18.20
N SER A 238 -9.51 -20.29 18.56
CA SER A 238 -9.20 -19.14 17.69
C SER A 238 -8.72 -19.58 16.30
N VAL A 239 -7.92 -20.65 16.23
CA VAL A 239 -7.38 -21.25 14.99
C VAL A 239 -8.48 -21.69 14.00
N SER A 240 -9.71 -21.88 14.48
CA SER A 240 -10.86 -22.32 13.68
C SER A 240 -11.79 -21.16 13.24
N ILE A 241 -11.44 -19.92 13.54
CA ILE A 241 -12.28 -18.74 13.28
C ILE A 241 -11.42 -17.69 12.56
N GLU A 242 -11.93 -17.17 11.45
CA GLU A 242 -11.28 -16.02 10.79
C GLU A 242 -11.49 -14.75 11.61
N ARG A 243 -10.43 -13.94 11.71
CA ARG A 243 -10.46 -12.64 12.38
C ARG A 243 -10.25 -11.53 11.36
N PHE A 244 -10.94 -10.42 11.54
CA PHE A 244 -10.88 -9.26 10.66
C PHE A 244 -10.35 -8.05 11.43
N VAL A 245 -9.32 -7.40 10.92
CA VAL A 245 -8.71 -6.22 11.53
C VAL A 245 -9.03 -5.02 10.63
N GLU A 246 -10.06 -4.28 11.02
CA GLU A 246 -10.43 -3.02 10.38
C GLU A 246 -9.33 -1.98 10.68
N THR A 247 -8.60 -1.57 9.64
CA THR A 247 -7.39 -0.76 9.80
C THR A 247 -7.58 0.63 9.20
N LEU A 248 -7.38 1.65 10.03
CA LEU A 248 -7.17 3.03 9.60
C LEU A 248 -5.70 3.21 9.23
N VAL A 249 -5.43 3.73 8.03
CA VAL A 249 -4.08 4.10 7.61
C VAL A 249 -3.98 5.61 7.48
N VAL A 250 -2.95 6.20 8.07
CA VAL A 250 -2.70 7.65 8.04
C VAL A 250 -1.30 7.88 7.48
N ALA A 251 -1.20 8.74 6.47
CA ALA A 251 0.07 9.17 5.91
C ALA A 251 0.27 10.67 6.16
N ASP A 252 1.44 11.02 6.68
CA ASP A 252 1.74 12.40 7.05
C ASP A 252 2.13 13.28 5.85
N LYS A 253 2.33 14.58 6.10
CA LYS A 253 2.73 15.54 5.06
C LYS A 253 4.09 15.22 4.43
N MET A 254 4.98 14.53 5.16
CA MET A 254 6.29 14.13 4.66
C MET A 254 6.15 13.02 3.63
N MET A 255 5.24 12.07 3.85
CA MET A 255 4.85 11.07 2.84
C MET A 255 4.32 11.73 1.57
N VAL A 256 3.46 12.75 1.69
CA VAL A 256 2.93 13.50 0.53
C VAL A 256 4.04 14.22 -0.22
N GLY A 257 4.98 14.84 0.52
CA GLY A 257 6.14 15.52 -0.06
C GLY A 257 7.06 14.57 -0.82
N TYR A 258 7.22 13.33 -0.34
CA TYR A 258 8.10 12.34 -0.94
C TYR A 258 7.46 11.60 -2.14
N HIS A 259 6.29 10.98 -1.94
CA HIS A 259 5.64 10.15 -2.97
C HIS A 259 4.82 10.96 -4.00
N GLY A 260 4.43 12.18 -3.62
CA GLY A 260 3.53 13.03 -4.39
C GLY A 260 2.05 12.60 -4.30
N ARG A 261 1.15 13.57 -4.47
CA ARG A 261 -0.31 13.34 -4.34
C ARG A 261 -0.90 12.33 -5.34
N LYS A 262 -0.27 12.11 -6.49
CA LYS A 262 -0.81 11.22 -7.53
C LYS A 262 -0.59 9.74 -7.25
N ASP A 263 0.49 9.41 -6.54
CA ASP A 263 0.94 8.02 -6.42
C ASP A 263 0.89 7.50 -4.97
N ILE A 264 0.78 8.40 -3.98
CA ILE A 264 0.79 8.04 -2.56
C ILE A 264 -0.30 7.02 -2.18
N GLU A 265 -1.51 7.16 -2.71
CA GLU A 265 -2.62 6.23 -2.43
C GLU A 265 -2.29 4.81 -2.89
N HIS A 266 -1.86 4.67 -4.15
CA HIS A 266 -1.49 3.37 -4.73
C HIS A 266 -0.27 2.77 -4.04
N TYR A 267 0.69 3.60 -3.63
CA TYR A 267 1.85 3.17 -2.86
C TYR A 267 1.42 2.56 -1.51
N ILE A 268 0.61 3.29 -0.74
CA ILE A 268 0.14 2.84 0.58
C ILE A 268 -0.68 1.56 0.45
N LEU A 269 -1.59 1.48 -0.52
CA LEU A 269 -2.38 0.28 -0.75
C LEU A 269 -1.54 -0.91 -1.22
N SER A 270 -0.45 -0.68 -1.95
CA SER A 270 0.52 -1.72 -2.31
C SER A 270 1.25 -2.25 -1.08
N VAL A 271 1.70 -1.36 -0.19
CA VAL A 271 2.30 -1.73 1.11
C VAL A 271 1.31 -2.53 1.95
N MET A 272 0.07 -2.06 2.08
CA MET A 272 -0.97 -2.77 2.85
C MET A 272 -1.38 -4.11 2.22
N ASN A 273 -1.30 -4.25 0.90
CA ASN A 273 -1.52 -5.54 0.23
C ASN A 273 -0.45 -6.57 0.62
N ILE A 274 0.81 -6.12 0.79
CA ILE A 274 1.89 -6.97 1.31
C ILE A 274 1.60 -7.32 2.77
N VAL A 275 1.21 -6.36 3.61
CA VAL A 275 0.83 -6.60 5.02
C VAL A 275 -0.29 -7.65 5.11
N ALA A 276 -1.36 -7.50 4.33
CA ALA A 276 -2.46 -8.46 4.28
C ALA A 276 -1.97 -9.87 3.88
N LYS A 277 -1.04 -9.97 2.93
CA LYS A 277 -0.44 -11.25 2.54
C LYS A 277 0.39 -11.90 3.66
N LEU A 278 1.09 -11.12 4.48
CA LEU A 278 1.88 -11.62 5.62
C LEU A 278 1.01 -12.23 6.71
N TYR A 279 -0.12 -11.59 7.03
CA TYR A 279 -1.06 -12.07 8.06
C TYR A 279 -1.88 -13.29 7.62
N ARG A 280 -2.03 -13.52 6.32
CA ARG A 280 -2.61 -14.74 5.77
C ARG A 280 -1.64 -15.93 5.71
N ASP A 281 -0.38 -15.76 6.13
CA ASP A 281 0.59 -16.86 6.10
C ASP A 281 0.27 -17.95 7.15
N SER A 282 0.37 -19.20 6.72
CA SER A 282 0.06 -20.37 7.56
C SER A 282 0.94 -20.50 8.81
N SER A 283 2.16 -19.93 8.82
CA SER A 283 3.05 -20.02 9.99
C SER A 283 2.52 -19.24 11.20
N LEU A 284 1.65 -18.25 10.99
CA LEU A 284 0.96 -17.49 12.05
C LEU A 284 0.00 -18.37 12.86
N GLY A 285 -0.50 -19.46 12.28
CA GLY A 285 -1.39 -20.43 12.92
C GLY A 285 -2.81 -19.93 13.19
N ASN A 286 -3.14 -18.68 12.87
CA ASN A 286 -4.49 -18.12 12.94
C ASN A 286 -4.80 -17.41 11.61
N VAL A 287 -6.06 -17.41 11.20
CA VAL A 287 -6.48 -16.76 9.95
C VAL A 287 -6.87 -15.33 10.25
N VAL A 288 -5.99 -14.38 9.93
CA VAL A 288 -6.20 -12.95 10.18
C VAL A 288 -6.25 -12.19 8.86
N ASN A 289 -7.30 -11.37 8.71
CA ASN A 289 -7.58 -10.54 7.56
C ASN A 289 -7.31 -9.08 7.91
N ILE A 290 -6.29 -8.47 7.31
CA ILE A 290 -6.06 -7.02 7.43
C ILE A 290 -6.86 -6.32 6.35
N ILE A 291 -7.79 -5.46 6.76
CA ILE A 291 -8.73 -4.77 5.86
C ILE A 291 -8.59 -3.27 6.07
N VAL A 292 -8.24 -2.53 5.03
CA VAL A 292 -8.17 -1.07 5.10
C VAL A 292 -9.57 -0.50 4.98
N THR A 293 -10.05 0.15 6.04
CA THR A 293 -11.37 0.79 6.04
C THR A 293 -11.29 2.25 5.65
N ARG A 294 -10.20 2.94 6.00
CA ARG A 294 -10.01 4.37 5.74
C ARG A 294 -8.55 4.69 5.48
N LEU A 295 -8.31 5.59 4.53
CA LEU A 295 -7.00 6.17 4.27
C LEU A 295 -7.06 7.69 4.45
N ILE A 296 -6.37 8.22 5.46
CA ILE A 296 -6.25 9.66 5.70
C ILE A 296 -4.87 10.14 5.24
N VAL A 297 -4.84 11.05 4.28
CA VAL A 297 -3.63 11.71 3.76
C VAL A 297 -3.56 13.13 4.32
N LEU A 298 -2.63 13.35 5.25
CA LEU A 298 -2.40 14.66 5.84
C LEU A 298 -1.53 15.49 4.92
N THR A 299 -2.08 16.58 4.39
CA THR A 299 -1.33 17.50 3.53
C THR A 299 -0.68 18.64 4.32
N GLU A 300 -1.12 18.85 5.55
CA GLU A 300 -0.63 19.84 6.51
C GLU A 300 -0.73 19.25 7.93
N ASP A 301 -0.05 19.87 8.90
CA ASP A 301 -0.13 19.48 10.31
C ASP A 301 -1.56 19.63 10.84
N GLN A 302 -1.98 18.68 11.66
CA GLN A 302 -3.31 18.69 12.27
C GLN A 302 -3.26 19.24 13.69
N PRO A 303 -4.31 19.95 14.15
CA PRO A 303 -4.42 20.30 15.56
C PRO A 303 -4.47 19.02 16.40
N ASN A 304 -3.75 19.02 17.53
CA ASN A 304 -3.67 17.90 18.48
C ASN A 304 -3.04 16.60 17.93
N LEU A 305 -2.31 16.68 16.82
CA LEU A 305 -1.47 15.59 16.32
C LEU A 305 -0.03 16.10 16.16
N GLU A 306 0.84 15.65 17.05
CA GLU A 306 2.27 15.93 16.99
C GLU A 306 3.00 14.73 16.39
N ILE A 307 3.58 14.92 15.21
CA ILE A 307 4.45 13.93 14.56
C ILE A 307 5.84 14.54 14.47
N ASN A 308 6.80 13.91 15.14
CA ASN A 308 8.19 14.38 15.19
C ASN A 308 9.17 13.19 15.30
N HIS A 309 10.45 13.52 15.38
CA HIS A 309 11.60 12.62 15.50
C HIS A 309 11.55 11.68 16.73
N HIS A 310 10.83 12.03 17.78
CA HIS A 310 10.69 11.23 19.00
C HIS A 310 9.52 10.26 18.84
N ALA A 311 9.85 8.97 18.64
CA ALA A 311 8.87 7.94 18.34
C ALA A 311 7.82 7.78 19.46
N ASP A 312 8.24 7.85 20.73
CA ASP A 312 7.36 7.72 21.91
C ASP A 312 6.29 8.82 21.98
N LYS A 313 6.70 10.07 21.75
CA LYS A 313 5.77 11.23 21.72
C LYS A 313 4.83 11.16 20.54
N SER A 314 5.36 10.84 19.35
CA SER A 314 4.56 10.70 18.13
C SER A 314 3.52 9.59 18.27
N LEU A 315 3.88 8.44 18.86
CA LEU A 315 2.94 7.36 19.11
C LEU A 315 1.84 7.79 20.09
N ASP A 316 2.19 8.33 21.26
CA ASP A 316 1.19 8.78 22.25
C ASP A 316 0.23 9.83 21.66
N SER A 317 0.76 10.81 20.91
CA SER A 317 -0.06 11.82 20.24
C SER A 317 -0.97 11.20 19.18
N PHE A 318 -0.44 10.29 18.35
CA PHE A 318 -1.20 9.64 17.29
C PHE A 318 -2.33 8.76 17.86
N CYS A 319 -2.05 7.96 18.88
CA CYS A 319 -3.05 7.11 19.53
C CYS A 319 -4.21 7.93 20.14
N LYS A 320 -3.92 9.08 20.75
CA LYS A 320 -4.95 10.02 21.25
C LYS A 320 -5.74 10.66 20.13
N TRP A 321 -5.07 11.06 19.06
CA TRP A 321 -5.70 11.70 17.90
C TRP A 321 -6.61 10.73 17.14
N GLN A 322 -6.17 9.51 16.85
CA GLN A 322 -7.01 8.53 16.13
C GLN A 322 -8.26 8.16 16.95
N LYS A 323 -8.18 8.17 18.28
CA LYS A 323 -9.34 7.96 19.16
C LYS A 323 -10.32 9.14 19.11
N SER A 324 -9.82 10.37 19.01
CA SER A 324 -10.71 11.55 18.97
C SER A 324 -11.54 11.57 17.69
N ILE A 325 -10.97 11.15 16.55
CA ILE A 325 -11.70 11.08 15.27
C ILE A 325 -12.76 9.96 15.26
N LEU A 326 -12.63 8.93 16.11
CA LEU A 326 -13.70 7.95 16.36
C LEU A 326 -14.88 8.57 17.13
N SER A 327 -14.59 9.48 18.08
CA SER A 327 -15.57 10.04 19.03
C SER A 327 -16.33 11.26 18.48
N HIS A 328 -15.73 12.05 17.59
CA HIS A 328 -16.33 13.28 17.05
C HIS A 328 -17.41 13.05 15.97
N GLN A 329 -17.73 11.80 15.64
CA GLN A 329 -18.86 11.47 14.75
C GLN A 329 -20.08 10.93 15.52
N SER A 330 -20.06 11.01 16.85
CA SER A 330 -21.03 10.42 17.77
C SER A 330 -22.05 11.42 18.35
N ASP A 331 -22.44 12.46 17.61
CA ASP A 331 -23.56 13.33 18.02
C ASP A 331 -24.90 12.62 17.81
N GLY A 332 -25.25 11.76 18.76
CA GLY A 332 -26.63 11.65 19.25
C GLY A 332 -27.65 10.86 18.43
N ASN A 333 -27.25 10.00 17.50
CA ASN A 333 -28.12 8.93 16.96
C ASN A 333 -27.27 7.71 16.63
N THR A 334 -27.78 6.53 16.97
CA THR A 334 -27.33 5.19 16.58
C THR A 334 -26.44 5.20 15.34
N ILE A 335 -25.24 4.61 15.48
CA ILE A 335 -24.37 4.19 14.36
C ILE A 335 -25.29 3.72 13.24
N PRO A 336 -25.39 4.44 12.10
CA PRO A 336 -26.03 3.87 10.94
C PRO A 336 -25.28 2.57 10.66
N GLU A 337 -26.00 1.49 10.44
CA GLU A 337 -25.54 0.12 10.11
C GLU A 337 -24.56 0.08 8.90
N ASN A 338 -24.22 1.24 8.34
CA ASN A 338 -23.33 1.56 7.24
C ASN A 338 -21.85 1.79 7.64
N GLY A 339 -21.44 1.68 8.91
CA GLY A 339 -20.05 1.29 9.28
C GLY A 339 -18.84 2.17 8.85
N ILE A 340 -19.00 3.47 8.57
CA ILE A 340 -17.90 4.30 7.99
C ILE A 340 -16.86 4.79 9.03
N ALA A 341 -17.10 4.65 10.34
CA ALA A 341 -16.31 5.35 11.35
C ALA A 341 -15.55 4.46 12.34
N HIS A 342 -15.63 3.13 12.24
CA HIS A 342 -14.97 2.21 13.18
C HIS A 342 -13.69 1.61 12.56
N HIS A 343 -12.63 1.53 13.35
CA HIS A 343 -11.43 0.76 13.04
C HIS A 343 -10.91 0.10 14.32
N ASP A 344 -10.43 -1.12 14.20
CA ASP A 344 -9.85 -1.89 15.29
C ASP A 344 -8.42 -1.46 15.58
N ASN A 345 -7.69 -1.02 14.55
CA ASN A 345 -6.28 -0.67 14.60
C ASN A 345 -5.95 0.56 13.74
N ALA A 346 -4.96 1.35 14.15
CA ALA A 346 -4.51 2.53 13.41
C ALA A 346 -3.01 2.48 13.08
N VAL A 347 -2.65 2.80 11.85
CA VAL A 347 -1.27 2.78 11.35
C VAL A 347 -0.90 4.17 10.85
N LEU A 348 0.09 4.81 11.46
CA LEU A 348 0.71 6.02 10.93
C LEU A 348 1.97 5.64 10.13
N ILE A 349 2.09 6.19 8.93
CA ILE A 349 3.26 6.06 8.06
C ILE A 349 3.87 7.46 7.86
N THR A 350 5.18 7.58 8.10
CA THR A 350 5.90 8.86 8.03
C THR A 350 7.28 8.72 7.39
N ARG A 351 7.78 9.79 6.76
CA ARG A 351 9.19 9.92 6.31
C ARG A 351 10.07 10.69 7.30
N TYR A 352 9.60 10.96 8.52
CA TYR A 352 10.49 11.38 9.59
C TYR A 352 11.44 10.22 9.97
N ASP A 353 12.70 10.54 10.18
CA ASP A 353 13.69 9.64 10.82
C ASP A 353 13.27 9.51 12.30
N ILE A 354 12.61 8.42 12.70
CA ILE A 354 12.05 8.29 14.06
C ILE A 354 13.01 7.52 14.97
N CYS A 355 13.05 7.91 16.24
CA CYS A 355 14.06 7.39 17.15
C CYS A 355 13.51 7.17 18.54
N THR A 356 13.88 6.02 19.10
CA THR A 356 13.61 5.69 20.49
C THR A 356 14.88 5.88 21.32
N TYR A 357 14.77 6.48 22.51
CA TYR A 357 15.82 6.64 23.53
C TYR A 357 17.03 7.54 23.19
N LYS A 358 17.37 7.77 21.92
CA LYS A 358 18.48 8.64 21.49
C LYS A 358 18.06 9.52 20.32
N ASN A 359 18.69 10.70 20.20
CA ASN A 359 18.41 11.62 19.09
C ASN A 359 19.12 11.22 17.80
N LYS A 360 20.38 10.75 17.83
CA LYS A 360 21.13 10.20 16.67
C LYS A 360 22.26 9.26 17.14
N PRO A 361 22.71 8.29 16.33
CA PRO A 361 22.05 7.82 15.10
C PRO A 361 20.75 7.08 15.43
N CYS A 362 19.82 7.14 14.48
CA CYS A 362 18.51 6.54 14.59
C CYS A 362 18.48 5.22 13.84
N GLY A 363 17.72 4.28 14.40
CA GLY A 363 17.50 3.00 13.79
C GLY A 363 16.15 2.43 14.18
N THR A 364 15.24 3.25 14.71
CA THR A 364 13.89 2.79 15.04
C THR A 364 13.06 2.85 13.77
N LEU A 365 12.60 1.71 13.25
CA LEU A 365 11.74 1.70 12.07
C LEU A 365 10.25 1.79 12.43
N GLY A 366 9.87 1.30 13.60
CA GLY A 366 8.49 1.30 14.07
C GLY A 366 8.40 1.30 15.59
N LEU A 367 7.24 1.70 16.09
CA LEU A 367 6.90 1.65 17.50
C LEU A 367 5.39 1.42 17.69
N ALA A 368 5.07 0.43 18.51
CA ALA A 368 3.69 0.13 18.92
C ALA A 368 3.57 -0.22 20.41
N SER A 369 2.33 -0.21 20.91
CA SER A 369 2.00 -0.79 22.21
C SER A 369 1.83 -2.30 22.09
N VAL A 370 2.52 -3.06 22.94
CA VAL A 370 2.28 -4.49 23.07
C VAL A 370 0.90 -4.73 23.65
N SER A 371 0.18 -5.68 23.05
CA SER A 371 -1.17 -6.07 23.45
C SER A 371 -2.19 -4.92 23.33
N GLY A 372 -1.98 -3.95 22.44
CA GLY A 372 -2.92 -2.83 22.24
C GLY A 372 -4.15 -3.14 21.40
N MET A 373 -4.22 -4.28 20.70
CA MET A 373 -5.33 -4.61 19.78
C MET A 373 -6.67 -4.63 20.53
N CYS A 374 -7.72 -4.08 19.92
CA CYS A 374 -9.04 -3.85 20.54
C CYS A 374 -9.06 -2.91 21.77
N GLU A 375 -7.96 -2.23 22.10
CA GLU A 375 -7.93 -1.15 23.09
C GLU A 375 -7.82 0.19 22.36
N PRO A 376 -8.90 1.00 22.24
CA PRO A 376 -8.90 2.20 21.39
C PRO A 376 -7.83 3.25 21.73
N GLU A 377 -7.24 3.21 22.92
CA GLU A 377 -6.15 4.12 23.32
C GLU A 377 -4.75 3.61 22.95
N ARG A 378 -4.63 2.33 22.57
CA ARG A 378 -3.35 1.62 22.41
C ARG A 378 -3.25 0.80 21.11
N SER A 379 -4.34 0.62 20.39
CA SER A 379 -4.41 -0.08 19.10
C SER A 379 -3.91 0.80 17.96
N CYS A 380 -2.62 1.10 18.01
CA CYS A 380 -1.96 2.06 17.14
C CYS A 380 -0.47 1.72 16.99
N SER A 381 0.08 2.10 15.85
CA SER A 381 1.52 2.03 15.55
C SER A 381 1.96 3.23 14.73
N ILE A 382 3.24 3.59 14.85
CA ILE A 382 3.92 4.54 13.97
C ILE A 382 5.05 3.83 13.24
N ASN A 383 5.25 4.15 11.96
CA ASN A 383 6.15 3.43 11.07
C ASN A 383 6.90 4.41 10.17
N GLU A 384 8.22 4.34 10.19
CA GLU A 384 9.10 5.02 9.24
C GLU A 384 9.01 4.34 7.87
N ASP A 385 8.78 5.15 6.84
CA ASP A 385 8.69 4.67 5.48
C ASP A 385 10.08 4.48 4.86
N ILE A 386 10.39 3.24 4.51
CA ILE A 386 11.64 2.80 3.87
C ILE A 386 11.41 2.21 2.47
N GLY A 387 10.29 2.55 1.81
CA GLY A 387 9.86 1.92 0.56
C GLY A 387 8.95 0.70 0.82
N LEU A 388 8.86 -0.22 -0.13
CA LEU A 388 8.00 -1.41 0.02
C LEU A 388 8.34 -2.28 1.25
N GLY A 389 9.58 -2.19 1.75
CA GLY A 389 10.01 -2.82 3.00
C GLY A 389 9.22 -2.35 4.24
N SER A 390 8.59 -1.17 4.20
CA SER A 390 7.71 -0.66 5.27
C SER A 390 6.57 -1.61 5.60
N ALA A 391 6.16 -2.46 4.66
CA ALA A 391 5.15 -3.49 4.89
C ALA A 391 5.58 -4.47 6.00
N PHE A 392 6.87 -4.79 6.09
CA PHE A 392 7.40 -5.67 7.12
C PHE A 392 7.38 -5.01 8.49
N THR A 393 7.75 -3.73 8.56
CA THR A 393 7.66 -2.91 9.77
C THR A 393 6.21 -2.83 10.25
N ILE A 394 5.28 -2.43 9.38
CA ILE A 394 3.85 -2.33 9.73
C ILE A 394 3.32 -3.67 10.23
N ALA A 395 3.66 -4.77 9.55
CA ALA A 395 3.21 -6.09 9.98
C ALA A 395 3.80 -6.49 11.35
N HIS A 396 5.06 -6.15 11.61
CA HIS A 396 5.74 -6.35 12.90
C HIS A 396 5.04 -5.56 14.03
N GLU A 397 4.75 -4.28 13.80
CA GLU A 397 4.10 -3.42 14.79
C GLU A 397 2.66 -3.85 15.11
N ILE A 398 1.89 -4.26 14.10
CA ILE A 398 0.57 -4.88 14.33
C ILE A 398 0.72 -6.18 15.14
N GLY A 399 1.84 -6.90 14.97
CA GLY A 399 2.18 -8.10 15.74
C GLY A 399 2.34 -7.78 17.23
N HIS A 400 2.99 -6.66 17.55
CA HIS A 400 3.02 -6.14 18.91
C HIS A 400 1.61 -5.84 19.42
N ASN A 401 0.72 -5.22 18.64
CA ASN A 401 -0.66 -5.00 19.07
C ASN A 401 -1.39 -6.32 19.42
N PHE A 402 -1.09 -7.43 18.73
CA PHE A 402 -1.54 -8.79 19.06
C PHE A 402 -0.84 -9.43 20.28
N GLY A 403 0.05 -8.71 20.96
CA GLY A 403 0.75 -9.18 22.15
C GLY A 403 2.05 -9.94 21.87
N MET A 404 2.55 -9.95 20.63
CA MET A 404 3.80 -10.62 20.31
C MET A 404 4.99 -9.85 20.90
N ASN A 405 5.92 -10.58 21.51
CA ASN A 405 7.24 -10.05 21.86
C ASN A 405 8.25 -10.37 20.77
N HIS A 406 9.40 -9.69 20.80
CA HIS A 406 10.49 -9.99 19.90
C HIS A 406 11.01 -11.43 20.07
N ASP A 407 11.32 -12.07 18.94
CA ASP A 407 11.94 -13.39 18.91
C ASP A 407 13.32 -13.37 19.58
N GLY A 408 13.55 -14.30 20.52
CA GLY A 408 14.80 -14.42 21.28
C GLY A 408 14.93 -13.50 22.49
N ILE A 409 14.00 -12.56 22.68
CA ILE A 409 13.96 -11.71 23.89
C ILE A 409 12.92 -12.30 24.84
N GLY A 410 13.40 -12.98 25.88
CA GLY A 410 12.54 -13.60 26.90
C GLY A 410 11.74 -14.82 26.42
N ASN A 411 12.08 -15.39 25.26
CA ASN A 411 11.47 -16.60 24.70
C ASN A 411 12.49 -17.44 23.92
N SER A 412 12.09 -18.65 23.50
CA SER A 412 12.95 -19.65 22.85
C SER A 412 13.13 -19.48 21.34
N CYS A 413 12.53 -18.46 20.73
CA CYS A 413 12.50 -18.28 19.27
C CYS A 413 13.63 -17.40 18.72
N GLY A 414 14.69 -17.18 19.48
CA GLY A 414 15.86 -16.47 18.99
C GLY A 414 16.53 -17.19 17.82
N THR A 415 17.14 -16.41 16.92
CA THR A 415 17.84 -16.91 15.74
C THR A 415 18.99 -17.85 16.13
N LYS A 416 19.03 -19.06 15.57
CA LYS A 416 20.08 -20.06 15.84
C LYS A 416 20.97 -20.27 14.62
N GLY A 417 22.28 -20.13 14.81
CA GLY A 417 23.27 -20.37 13.75
C GLY A 417 23.06 -19.50 12.51
N HIS A 418 22.88 -20.14 11.35
CA HIS A 418 22.65 -19.47 10.07
C HIS A 418 21.17 -19.39 9.65
N GLU A 419 20.23 -19.77 10.53
CA GLU A 419 18.81 -19.67 10.23
C GLU A 419 18.40 -18.22 9.97
N ALA A 420 17.52 -18.03 8.98
CA ALA A 420 16.96 -16.71 8.73
C ALA A 420 16.04 -16.28 9.89
N ALA A 421 16.25 -15.06 10.38
CA ALA A 421 15.41 -14.49 11.43
C ALA A 421 13.96 -14.34 10.94
N LYS A 422 12.99 -14.45 11.83
CA LYS A 422 11.55 -14.37 11.50
C LYS A 422 11.01 -12.94 11.61
N LEU A 423 9.77 -12.72 11.20
CA LEU A 423 9.18 -11.39 11.14
C LEU A 423 9.25 -10.61 12.46
N MET A 424 9.09 -11.28 13.61
CA MET A 424 9.17 -10.67 14.95
C MET A 424 10.59 -10.59 15.52
N ALA A 425 11.64 -10.76 14.71
CA ALA A 425 13.00 -10.50 15.17
C ALA A 425 13.17 -9.03 15.57
N ALA A 426 13.88 -8.77 16.67
CA ALA A 426 14.12 -7.41 17.17
C ALA A 426 14.86 -6.50 16.17
N HIS A 427 15.54 -7.10 15.20
CA HIS A 427 16.29 -6.42 14.16
C HIS A 427 15.93 -6.97 12.77
N ILE A 428 15.62 -6.07 11.85
CA ILE A 428 15.45 -6.42 10.43
C ILE A 428 16.83 -6.39 9.79
N THR A 429 17.31 -7.54 9.33
CA THR A 429 18.62 -7.71 8.70
C THR A 429 18.47 -8.27 7.29
N ALA A 430 19.57 -8.34 6.54
CA ALA A 430 19.60 -9.02 5.25
C ALA A 430 19.12 -10.48 5.36
N ASN A 431 19.48 -11.19 6.44
CA ASN A 431 19.10 -12.59 6.69
C ASN A 431 17.77 -12.75 7.46
N THR A 432 16.88 -11.76 7.43
CA THR A 432 15.51 -11.89 7.97
C THR A 432 14.57 -12.36 6.86
N ASN A 433 13.81 -13.43 7.08
CA ASN A 433 12.68 -13.85 6.23
C ASN A 433 11.37 -13.29 6.83
N PRO A 434 10.85 -12.17 6.29
CA PRO A 434 9.66 -11.52 6.83
C PRO A 434 8.36 -12.26 6.50
N PHE A 435 8.37 -13.20 5.55
CA PHE A 435 7.18 -13.97 5.15
C PHE A 435 6.94 -15.21 6.03
N SER A 436 7.59 -15.28 7.19
CA SER A 436 7.46 -16.40 8.13
C SER A 436 7.42 -15.88 9.57
N TRP A 437 6.40 -16.33 10.30
CA TRP A 437 6.22 -16.10 11.74
C TRP A 437 6.89 -17.22 12.54
N SER A 438 7.38 -16.90 13.74
CA SER A 438 7.99 -17.89 14.63
C SER A 438 6.92 -18.70 15.37
N ALA A 439 7.34 -19.82 15.99
CA ALA A 439 6.45 -20.57 16.88
C ALA A 439 5.95 -19.71 18.05
N CYS A 440 6.81 -18.83 18.58
CA CYS A 440 6.44 -17.93 19.67
C CYS A 440 5.44 -16.88 19.21
N SER A 441 5.62 -16.29 18.01
CA SER A 441 4.63 -15.37 17.42
C SER A 441 3.25 -16.01 17.33
N ARG A 442 3.18 -17.24 16.81
CA ARG A 442 1.94 -18.03 16.74
C ARG A 442 1.33 -18.26 18.12
N ASP A 443 2.13 -18.67 19.10
CA ASP A 443 1.63 -18.96 20.44
C ASP A 443 1.11 -17.69 21.13
N TYR A 444 1.77 -16.53 20.94
CA TYR A 444 1.32 -15.25 21.47
C TYR A 444 -0.05 -14.84 20.90
N ILE A 445 -0.23 -14.83 19.58
CA ILE A 445 -1.50 -14.44 18.98
C ILE A 445 -2.62 -15.43 19.30
N THR A 446 -2.35 -16.74 19.33
CA THR A 446 -3.33 -17.74 19.75
C THR A 446 -3.77 -17.48 21.19
N SER A 447 -2.81 -17.25 22.11
CA SER A 447 -3.14 -16.95 23.50
C SER A 447 -3.90 -15.63 23.64
N PHE A 448 -3.56 -14.60 22.86
CA PHE A 448 -4.26 -13.32 22.85
C PHE A 448 -5.73 -13.52 22.43
N LEU A 449 -5.97 -14.20 21.32
CA LEU A 449 -7.31 -14.44 20.79
C LEU A 449 -8.14 -15.37 21.70
N ASP A 450 -7.56 -16.45 22.21
CA ASP A 450 -8.23 -17.40 23.10
C ASP A 450 -8.56 -16.78 24.47
N SER A 451 -7.82 -15.75 24.91
CA SER A 451 -8.13 -15.00 26.13
C SER A 451 -9.35 -14.07 26.03
N GLY A 452 -9.97 -13.97 24.84
CA GLY A 452 -11.14 -13.12 24.61
C GLY A 452 -10.79 -11.64 24.42
N ARG A 453 -9.51 -11.29 24.26
CA ARG A 453 -9.07 -9.90 24.05
C ARG A 453 -9.27 -9.41 22.61
N GLY A 454 -9.47 -10.33 21.67
CA GLY A 454 -9.68 -10.04 20.24
C GLY A 454 -11.15 -9.94 19.81
N THR A 455 -12.11 -9.71 20.71
CA THR A 455 -13.54 -9.75 20.37
C THR A 455 -13.98 -8.68 19.38
N CYS A 456 -13.23 -7.57 19.24
CA CYS A 456 -13.51 -6.56 18.22
C CYS A 456 -13.20 -7.04 16.79
N LEU A 457 -12.56 -8.20 16.63
CA LEU A 457 -12.12 -8.72 15.33
C LEU A 457 -13.09 -9.79 14.76
N ASP A 458 -14.23 -9.97 15.43
CA ASP A 458 -15.17 -11.06 15.16
C ASP A 458 -16.24 -10.65 14.15
N ASN A 459 -16.40 -9.34 13.90
CA ASN A 459 -17.24 -8.81 12.84
C ASN A 459 -16.52 -8.95 11.49
N GLU A 460 -17.05 -9.82 10.64
CA GLU A 460 -16.73 -9.78 9.23
C GLU A 460 -17.28 -8.47 8.64
N PRO A 461 -16.44 -7.57 8.11
CA PRO A 461 -16.93 -6.37 7.48
C PRO A 461 -17.76 -6.74 6.24
N PRO A 462 -18.80 -5.96 5.90
CA PRO A 462 -19.61 -6.23 4.74
C PRO A 462 -18.72 -6.37 3.50
N LYS A 463 -18.71 -7.55 2.89
CA LYS A 463 -18.00 -7.78 1.64
C LYS A 463 -18.62 -6.90 0.55
N ARG A 464 -17.78 -6.39 -0.34
CA ARG A 464 -18.22 -5.55 -1.46
C ARG A 464 -19.09 -6.38 -2.40
N ASP A 465 -20.39 -6.09 -2.45
CA ASP A 465 -21.26 -6.65 -3.48
C ASP A 465 -20.91 -6.02 -4.83
N PHE A 466 -20.54 -6.84 -5.81
CA PHE A 466 -20.35 -6.38 -7.18
C PHE A 466 -21.72 -6.03 -7.78
N LEU A 467 -22.13 -4.77 -7.67
CA LEU A 467 -23.35 -4.28 -8.30
C LEU A 467 -23.08 -4.10 -9.80
N TYR A 468 -23.54 -5.05 -10.60
CA TYR A 468 -23.61 -4.89 -12.04
C TYR A 468 -24.54 -3.71 -12.38
N PRO A 469 -24.15 -2.81 -13.31
CA PRO A 469 -25.10 -1.89 -13.90
C PRO A 469 -26.28 -2.69 -14.46
N ALA A 470 -27.49 -2.43 -13.96
CA ALA A 470 -28.70 -3.14 -14.40
C ALA A 470 -29.01 -2.92 -15.90
N VAL A 471 -28.40 -1.88 -16.48
CA VAL A 471 -28.54 -1.49 -17.88
C VAL A 471 -27.20 -1.66 -18.60
N ALA A 472 -27.25 -2.22 -19.80
CA ALA A 472 -26.05 -2.39 -20.61
C ALA A 472 -25.47 -1.00 -20.97
N PRO A 473 -24.14 -0.82 -21.01
CA PRO A 473 -23.53 0.46 -21.36
C PRO A 473 -24.01 1.04 -22.70
N GLY A 474 -24.38 0.18 -23.67
CA GLY A 474 -24.96 0.61 -24.96
C GLY A 474 -26.41 1.13 -24.90
N GLN A 475 -27.09 1.01 -23.76
CA GLN A 475 -28.37 1.69 -23.49
C GLN A 475 -28.18 3.05 -22.82
N VAL A 476 -27.03 3.26 -22.17
CA VAL A 476 -26.66 4.50 -21.49
C VAL A 476 -25.89 5.43 -22.42
N TYR A 477 -25.03 4.87 -23.26
CA TYR A 477 -24.17 5.59 -24.19
C TYR A 477 -24.45 5.14 -25.62
N ASP A 478 -24.91 6.07 -26.45
CA ASP A 478 -25.13 5.79 -27.87
C ASP A 478 -23.81 5.64 -28.63
N ALA A 479 -23.88 5.26 -29.91
CA ALA A 479 -22.67 5.03 -30.70
C ALA A 479 -21.83 6.30 -30.93
N ASP A 480 -22.45 7.48 -30.89
CA ASP A 480 -21.74 8.75 -30.98
C ASP A 480 -20.96 9.04 -29.69
N GLU A 481 -21.56 8.80 -28.53
CA GLU A 481 -20.92 8.93 -27.22
C GLU A 481 -19.77 7.94 -27.04
N GLN A 482 -19.97 6.70 -27.49
CA GLN A 482 -18.89 5.70 -27.51
C GLN A 482 -17.72 6.14 -28.41
N CYS A 483 -17.99 6.76 -29.57
CA CYS A 483 -16.95 7.35 -30.40
C CYS A 483 -16.24 8.54 -29.73
N ARG A 484 -16.96 9.36 -28.96
CA ARG A 484 -16.36 10.49 -28.23
C ARG A 484 -15.43 10.04 -27.12
N PHE A 485 -15.80 8.99 -26.38
CA PHE A 485 -14.94 8.42 -25.34
C PHE A 485 -13.65 7.83 -25.90
N GLN A 486 -13.73 7.16 -27.05
CA GLN A 486 -12.58 6.48 -27.63
C GLN A 486 -11.66 7.40 -28.46
N TYR A 487 -12.23 8.40 -29.14
CA TYR A 487 -11.51 9.19 -30.16
C TYR A 487 -11.65 10.71 -29.95
N GLY A 488 -12.11 11.15 -28.78
CA GLY A 488 -12.25 12.57 -28.42
C GLY A 488 -13.59 13.20 -28.80
N ALA A 489 -13.90 14.34 -28.18
CA ALA A 489 -15.23 14.97 -28.18
C ALA A 489 -15.82 15.31 -29.57
N THR A 490 -14.98 15.46 -30.58
CA THR A 490 -15.38 15.77 -31.97
C THR A 490 -15.79 14.54 -32.77
N SER A 491 -15.55 13.33 -32.26
CA SER A 491 -15.83 12.07 -32.95
C SER A 491 -17.33 11.70 -32.93
N ARG A 492 -17.77 11.01 -33.98
CA ARG A 492 -19.16 10.57 -34.23
C ARG A 492 -19.18 9.24 -34.97
N GLN A 493 -20.25 8.48 -34.81
CA GLN A 493 -20.53 7.25 -35.54
C GLN A 493 -20.68 7.54 -37.04
N CYS A 494 -19.95 6.81 -37.88
CA CYS A 494 -20.10 6.92 -39.32
C CYS A 494 -21.42 6.31 -39.78
N LYS A 495 -22.28 7.10 -40.43
CA LYS A 495 -23.49 6.61 -41.10
C LYS A 495 -23.13 6.08 -42.48
N TYR A 496 -23.40 4.79 -42.73
CA TYR A 496 -23.26 4.20 -44.06
C TYR A 496 -24.11 4.97 -45.09
N GLY A 497 -23.49 5.45 -46.17
CA GLY A 497 -24.26 5.89 -47.34
C GLY A 497 -23.80 7.10 -48.15
N VAL A 498 -22.69 7.79 -47.82
CA VAL A 498 -22.24 8.92 -48.67
C VAL A 498 -20.81 8.71 -49.16
N ARG A 499 -20.71 8.19 -50.39
CA ARG A 499 -19.52 8.34 -51.24
C ARG A 499 -19.46 9.79 -51.70
N LYS A 500 -18.52 10.59 -51.18
CA LYS A 500 -17.59 11.43 -51.96
C LYS A 500 -16.72 12.35 -51.07
N GLN A 501 -15.43 12.27 -51.37
CA GLN A 501 -14.38 13.30 -51.33
C GLN A 501 -14.10 14.04 -50.01
N SER A 502 -12.88 13.80 -49.53
CA SER A 502 -12.10 14.63 -48.61
C SER A 502 -12.70 14.83 -47.21
N LEU A 503 -12.71 13.75 -46.42
CA LEU A 503 -12.51 13.75 -44.97
C LEU A 503 -12.16 12.31 -44.55
N CYS A 504 -11.24 12.18 -43.59
CA CYS A 504 -10.75 10.89 -43.09
C CYS A 504 -11.93 10.13 -42.44
N CYS A 505 -12.52 9.17 -43.14
CA CYS A 505 -13.57 8.30 -42.60
C CYS A 505 -13.04 6.87 -42.49
N ILE A 506 -12.99 6.35 -41.26
CA ILE A 506 -12.61 4.97 -40.97
C ILE A 506 -13.83 4.07 -41.23
N PHE A 507 -13.72 3.18 -42.21
CA PHE A 507 -14.75 2.18 -42.51
C PHE A 507 -14.75 1.07 -41.45
N CYS A 508 -15.88 0.86 -40.76
CA CYS A 508 -16.12 -0.38 -40.01
C CYS A 508 -17.00 -1.31 -40.85
N LEU A 509 -16.42 -2.39 -41.38
CA LEU A 509 -17.15 -3.59 -41.76
C LEU A 509 -16.82 -4.69 -40.75
N SER A 510 -17.86 -5.44 -40.40
CA SER A 510 -17.92 -6.44 -39.33
C SER A 510 -16.78 -7.46 -39.36
N HIS A 511 -15.64 -7.10 -38.78
CA HIS A 511 -14.53 -7.91 -38.24
C HIS A 511 -13.09 -7.60 -38.72
N LEU A 512 -12.83 -6.56 -39.52
CA LEU A 512 -11.44 -6.05 -39.72
C LEU A 512 -11.44 -4.55 -40.09
N CYS A 513 -10.58 -3.76 -39.42
CA CYS A 513 -10.17 -2.43 -39.89
C CYS A 513 -8.75 -2.53 -40.45
N ILE A 514 -8.58 -2.24 -41.74
CA ILE A 514 -7.28 -2.17 -42.41
C ILE A 514 -6.99 -0.69 -42.72
N LEU A 515 -5.81 -0.23 -42.34
CA LEU A 515 -5.29 1.08 -42.75
C LEU A 515 -4.84 0.99 -44.21
N TYR A 516 -5.55 1.62 -45.15
CA TYR A 516 -5.05 1.77 -46.51
C TYR A 516 -4.33 3.11 -46.63
N SER A 517 -3.01 3.10 -46.44
CA SER A 517 -2.14 4.17 -46.93
C SER A 517 -1.63 3.75 -48.31
N GLN A 518 -2.22 4.29 -49.38
CA GLN A 518 -1.56 4.24 -50.68
C GLN A 518 -0.46 5.31 -50.67
N MET A 519 0.76 4.88 -50.37
CA MET A 519 1.94 5.48 -50.98
C MET A 519 1.90 5.16 -52.47
N PHE A 520 1.89 6.17 -53.35
CA PHE A 520 2.57 6.14 -54.64
C PHE A 520 2.62 7.55 -55.26
N GLY A 521 3.83 7.94 -55.70
CA GLY A 521 4.06 8.99 -56.69
C GLY A 521 4.69 10.25 -56.16
#